data_AF-A0A4Y5V277-F1
#
_entry.id   AF-A0A4Y5V277-F1
#
_cell.length_a   1.000
_cell.length_b   1.000
_cell.length_c   1.000
_cell.angle_alpha   90.00
_cell.angle_beta   90.00
_cell.angle_gamma   90.00
#
_symmetry.space_group_name_H-M   'P 1'
#
loop_
_entity.id
_entity.type
_entity.pdbx_description
1 polymer ?
#
loop_
_entity_poly.entity_id
_entity_poly.type
_entity_poly.pdbx_seq_one_letter_code
_entity_poly.pdbx_strand_id
1 'polypeptide(L)'
;MAHQILFLALVSLVSLTGIACSHHEPQFKSGRTTIVHLFEWKWSDIAEECETFLGPYGYGGVQISPPNENGIIWEPFWKTVIHRPWFERYQPVSYKLVTRSGNEDDLRDMVKRCNNAGVRIYVDAVINHMTGHIGAGQGTAGSSFDPGVPRYDGVPYGPENFNSRDKCPTGSGDIEDYNNPDQVRNCKLSGLNDLDLGQEYVRNKIADYFNRLIGI
;
A
#
# COMPACT_ATOMS: atom_id res chain seq x y z
N MET A 1 -3.13 -10.69 -49.72
CA MET A 1 -3.86 -9.76 -48.84
C MET A 1 -4.78 -10.47 -47.84
N ALA A 2 -5.73 -11.31 -48.26
CA ALA A 2 -6.66 -11.98 -47.33
C ALA A 2 -6.00 -12.82 -46.21
N HIS A 3 -4.94 -13.58 -46.52
CA HIS A 3 -4.21 -14.38 -45.52
C HIS A 3 -3.44 -13.56 -44.49
N GLN A 4 -2.92 -12.37 -44.85
CA GLN A 4 -2.24 -11.47 -43.92
C GLN A 4 -3.22 -10.77 -42.98
N ILE A 5 -4.41 -10.41 -43.49
CA ILE A 5 -5.49 -9.83 -42.69
C ILE A 5 -6.02 -10.86 -41.67
N LEU A 6 -6.18 -12.11 -42.09
CA LEU A 6 -6.62 -13.20 -41.19
C LEU A 6 -5.57 -13.50 -40.11
N PHE A 7 -4.28 -13.48 -40.46
CA PHE A 7 -3.19 -13.70 -39.51
C PHE A 7 -3.07 -12.55 -38.49
N LEU A 8 -3.16 -11.29 -38.94
CA LEU A 8 -3.18 -10.11 -38.07
C LEU A 8 -4.42 -10.12 -37.15
N ALA A 9 -5.60 -10.46 -37.67
CA ALA A 9 -6.82 -10.57 -36.86
C ALA A 9 -6.72 -11.68 -35.80
N LEU A 10 -6.12 -12.83 -36.14
CA LEU A 10 -5.90 -13.93 -35.18
C LEU A 10 -4.92 -13.52 -34.07
N VAL A 11 -3.82 -12.85 -34.42
CA VAL A 11 -2.82 -12.35 -33.45
C VAL A 11 -3.47 -11.32 -32.51
N SER A 12 -4.23 -10.36 -33.04
CA SER A 12 -4.93 -9.37 -32.23
C SER A 12 -5.96 -10.01 -31.28
N LEU A 13 -6.70 -11.03 -31.74
CA LEU A 13 -7.70 -11.72 -30.91
C LEU A 13 -7.04 -12.51 -29.75
N VAL A 14 -5.91 -13.19 -30.03
CA VAL A 14 -5.15 -13.94 -29.00
C VAL A 14 -4.55 -12.99 -27.95
N SER A 15 -4.03 -11.83 -28.38
CA SER A 15 -3.50 -10.80 -27.46
C SER A 15 -4.59 -10.23 -26.54
N LEU A 16 -5.79 -9.98 -27.05
CA LEU A 16 -6.93 -9.46 -26.26
C LEU A 16 -7.46 -10.49 -25.24
N THR A 17 -7.47 -11.79 -25.58
CA THR A 17 -7.90 -12.83 -24.64
C THR A 17 -6.87 -13.13 -23.53
N GLY A 18 -5.56 -12.97 -23.81
CA GLY A 18 -4.51 -13.20 -22.81
C GLY A 18 -4.47 -12.13 -21.71
N ILE A 19 -4.85 -10.89 -22.02
CA ILE A 19 -4.85 -9.78 -21.06
C ILE A 19 -6.05 -9.88 -20.10
N ALA A 20 -7.21 -10.36 -20.57
CA ALA A 20 -8.43 -10.42 -19.77
C ALA A 20 -8.36 -11.42 -18.59
N CYS A 21 -7.60 -12.52 -18.72
CA CYS A 21 -7.46 -13.52 -17.65
C CYS A 21 -6.43 -13.15 -16.58
N SER A 22 -5.51 -12.22 -16.85
CA SER A 22 -4.39 -11.90 -15.95
C SER A 22 -4.83 -11.19 -14.65
N HIS A 23 -5.87 -10.35 -14.73
CA HIS A 23 -6.29 -9.49 -13.61
C HIS A 23 -7.05 -10.22 -12.49
N HIS A 24 -7.47 -11.46 -12.70
CA HIS A 24 -8.19 -12.27 -11.70
C HIS A 24 -7.36 -13.45 -11.17
N GLU A 25 -6.09 -13.56 -11.57
CA GLU A 25 -5.24 -14.66 -11.14
C GLU A 25 -4.54 -14.31 -9.81
N PRO A 26 -4.95 -14.93 -8.69
CA PRO A 26 -4.33 -14.67 -7.39
C PRO A 26 -2.88 -15.18 -7.31
N GLN A 27 -2.38 -15.96 -8.27
CA GLN A 27 -1.02 -16.52 -8.28
C GLN A 27 -0.79 -17.60 -7.22
N PHE A 28 -1.86 -18.28 -6.80
CA PHE A 28 -1.76 -19.39 -5.85
C PHE A 28 -1.02 -20.59 -6.44
N LYS A 29 -0.46 -21.44 -5.57
CA LYS A 29 -0.15 -22.82 -5.99
C LYS A 29 -1.45 -23.58 -6.25
N SER A 30 -1.40 -24.54 -7.18
CA SER A 30 -2.54 -25.39 -7.53
C SER A 30 -3.18 -26.04 -6.30
N GLY A 31 -4.52 -26.08 -6.27
CA GLY A 31 -5.30 -26.66 -5.18
C GLY A 31 -5.50 -25.75 -3.96
N ARG A 32 -5.15 -24.47 -4.04
CA ARG A 32 -5.32 -23.48 -2.96
C ARG A 32 -6.23 -22.35 -3.42
N THR A 33 -7.11 -21.85 -2.56
CA THR A 33 -8.18 -20.88 -2.95
C THR A 33 -8.41 -19.74 -1.97
N THR A 34 -7.78 -19.76 -0.79
CA THR A 34 -8.11 -18.85 0.32
C THR A 34 -6.94 -17.97 0.72
N ILE A 35 -7.21 -16.68 0.92
CA ILE A 35 -6.30 -15.73 1.57
C ILE A 35 -6.77 -15.50 3.00
N VAL A 36 -5.83 -15.37 3.94
CA VAL A 36 -6.10 -14.92 5.31
C VAL A 36 -5.50 -13.53 5.52
N HIS A 37 -6.21 -12.65 6.22
CA HIS A 37 -5.65 -11.36 6.67
C HIS A 37 -5.10 -11.52 8.09
N LEU A 38 -3.77 -11.58 8.22
CA LEU A 38 -3.09 -11.65 9.52
C LEU A 38 -2.85 -10.23 10.04
N PHE A 39 -3.94 -9.60 10.45
CA PHE A 39 -3.99 -8.20 10.85
C PHE A 39 -3.07 -7.89 12.04
N GLU A 40 -2.12 -6.98 11.84
CA GLU A 40 -1.12 -6.50 12.83
C GLU A 40 -0.09 -7.54 13.31
N TRP A 41 0.02 -8.69 12.64
CA TRP A 41 1.02 -9.68 12.98
C TRP A 41 2.43 -9.20 12.62
N LYS A 42 3.43 -9.67 13.38
CA LYS A 42 4.84 -9.46 13.03
C LYS A 42 5.24 -10.37 11.88
N TRP A 43 6.24 -9.95 11.11
CA TRP A 43 6.73 -10.74 9.97
C TRP A 43 7.29 -12.09 10.40
N SER A 44 7.97 -12.15 11.56
CA SER A 44 8.44 -13.42 12.16
C SER A 44 7.31 -14.42 12.39
N ASP A 45 6.19 -13.95 12.92
CA ASP A 45 5.06 -14.79 13.32
C ASP A 45 4.32 -15.30 12.07
N ILE A 46 4.17 -14.45 11.04
CA ILE A 46 3.60 -14.84 9.75
C ILE A 46 4.48 -15.90 9.06
N ALA A 47 5.81 -15.75 9.13
CA ALA A 47 6.72 -16.71 8.52
C ALA A 47 6.58 -18.11 9.13
N GLU A 48 6.47 -18.19 10.47
CA GLU A 48 6.22 -19.44 11.19
C GLU A 48 4.82 -20.01 10.88
N GLU A 49 3.80 -19.15 10.86
CA GLU A 49 2.41 -19.53 10.54
C GLU A 49 2.29 -20.09 9.12
N CYS A 50 3.03 -19.54 8.17
CA CYS A 50 3.11 -20.06 6.80
C CYS A 50 3.62 -21.50 6.73
N GLU A 51 4.65 -21.83 7.51
CA GLU A 51 5.30 -23.14 7.49
C GLU A 51 4.53 -24.18 8.29
N THR A 52 4.01 -23.79 9.46
CA THR A 52 3.44 -24.71 10.43
C THR A 52 1.94 -24.92 10.25
N PHE A 53 1.23 -23.96 9.64
CA PHE A 53 -0.23 -24.02 9.49
C PHE A 53 -0.69 -23.71 8.06
N LEU A 54 -0.49 -22.50 7.54
CA LEU A 54 -1.13 -22.08 6.29
C LEU A 54 -0.71 -22.94 5.09
N GLY A 55 0.58 -23.27 4.99
CA GLY A 55 1.11 -24.17 3.96
C GLY A 55 0.50 -25.58 4.04
N PRO A 56 0.66 -26.31 5.16
CA PRO A 56 0.09 -27.65 5.35
C PRO A 56 -1.43 -27.73 5.16
N TYR A 57 -2.17 -26.69 5.54
CA TYR A 57 -3.63 -26.66 5.47
C TYR A 57 -4.19 -26.02 4.18
N GLY A 58 -3.32 -25.72 3.19
CA GLY A 58 -3.75 -25.38 1.83
C GLY A 58 -4.20 -23.94 1.60
N TYR A 59 -3.80 -22.99 2.47
CA TYR A 59 -4.06 -21.57 2.25
C TYR A 59 -3.21 -21.03 1.09
N GLY A 60 -3.83 -20.25 0.22
CA GLY A 60 -3.22 -19.67 -0.98
C GLY A 60 -2.32 -18.48 -0.69
N GLY A 61 -2.65 -17.68 0.32
CA GLY A 61 -1.79 -16.58 0.74
C GLY A 61 -2.23 -15.81 1.98
N VAL A 62 -1.46 -14.76 2.28
CA VAL A 62 -1.64 -13.88 3.43
C VAL A 62 -1.70 -12.44 2.96
N GLN A 63 -2.73 -11.70 3.36
CA GLN A 63 -2.68 -10.24 3.34
C GLN A 63 -1.99 -9.75 4.61
N ILE A 64 -0.95 -8.93 4.45
CA ILE A 64 -0.22 -8.29 5.56
C ILE A 64 -0.68 -6.85 5.74
N SER A 65 -0.60 -6.34 6.98
CA SER A 65 -0.79 -4.91 7.26
C SER A 65 0.29 -4.04 6.58
N PRO A 66 0.06 -2.72 6.40
CA PRO A 66 0.93 -1.85 5.60
C PRO A 66 2.41 -1.94 6.00
N PRO A 67 3.33 -2.38 5.11
CA PRO A 67 4.72 -2.65 5.46
C PRO A 67 5.63 -1.42 5.35
N ASN A 68 5.12 -0.30 4.83
CA ASN A 68 5.86 0.93 4.72
C ASN A 68 5.83 1.75 6.03
N GLU A 69 6.83 2.60 6.20
CA GLU A 69 6.96 3.49 7.35
C GLU A 69 5.72 4.37 7.53
N ASN A 70 5.20 4.38 8.75
CA ASN A 70 4.00 5.11 9.12
C ASN A 70 4.25 6.08 10.28
N GLY A 71 3.33 7.02 10.46
CA GLY A 71 3.34 7.94 11.59
C GLY A 71 3.10 7.22 12.90
N ILE A 72 3.74 7.67 13.97
CA ILE A 72 3.50 7.17 15.32
C ILE A 72 2.52 8.12 16.00
N ILE A 73 1.32 7.61 16.30
CA ILE A 73 0.31 8.41 16.99
C ILE A 73 0.54 8.24 18.48
N TRP A 74 0.73 9.35 19.19
CA TRP A 74 0.81 9.39 20.64
C TRP A 74 -0.52 9.95 21.17
N GLU A 75 -0.95 9.54 22.37
CA GLU A 75 -2.01 10.30 23.05
C GLU A 75 -1.51 11.73 23.37
N PRO A 76 -2.43 12.69 23.62
CA PRO A 76 -2.05 14.06 23.91
C PRO A 76 -1.08 14.15 25.10
N PHE A 77 -0.23 15.18 25.11
CA PHE A 77 0.91 15.34 26.03
C PHE A 77 0.61 15.21 27.52
N TRP A 78 -0.66 15.28 27.93
CA TRP A 78 -1.12 15.13 29.31
C TRP A 78 -1.47 13.69 29.71
N LYS A 79 -1.34 12.72 28.80
CA LYS A 79 -1.49 11.29 29.10
C LYS A 79 -0.18 10.56 28.82
N THR A 80 0.29 9.80 29.82
CA THR A 80 1.53 9.02 29.77
C THR A 80 1.39 7.66 29.06
N VAL A 81 0.24 7.37 28.46
CA VAL A 81 -0.05 6.10 27.80
C VAL A 81 0.14 6.25 26.30
N ILE A 82 1.06 5.47 25.74
CA ILE A 82 1.25 5.35 24.30
C ILE A 82 0.08 4.54 23.73
N HIS A 83 -0.93 5.21 23.18
CA HIS A 83 -1.88 4.53 22.31
C HIS A 83 -1.19 4.33 20.97
N ARG A 84 -0.80 3.10 20.63
CA ARG A 84 -0.36 2.69 19.29
C ARG A 84 -1.54 2.08 18.53
N PRO A 85 -2.52 2.88 18.08
CA PRO A 85 -3.73 2.34 17.47
C PRO A 85 -3.40 1.70 16.13
N TRP A 86 -4.19 0.70 15.74
CA TRP A 86 -3.98 0.00 14.48
C TRP A 86 -4.02 0.93 13.25
N PHE A 87 -4.84 1.99 13.31
CA PHE A 87 -5.02 2.91 12.20
C PHE A 87 -3.81 3.82 11.95
N GLU A 88 -2.80 3.84 12.85
CA GLU A 88 -1.57 4.60 12.62
C GLU A 88 -0.81 4.08 11.38
N ARG A 89 -0.96 2.80 11.03
CA ARG A 89 -0.34 2.19 9.84
C ARG A 89 -0.92 2.68 8.52
N TYR A 90 -2.10 3.28 8.56
CA TYR A 90 -2.74 3.90 7.40
C TYR A 90 -2.42 5.39 7.28
N GLN A 91 -1.35 5.85 7.94
CA GLN A 91 -0.81 7.20 7.80
C GLN A 91 0.66 7.15 7.36
N PRO A 92 0.93 6.92 6.06
CA PRO A 92 2.28 6.79 5.52
C PRO A 92 3.14 8.01 5.81
N VAL A 93 4.40 7.76 6.16
CA VAL A 93 5.45 8.78 6.30
C VAL A 93 6.52 8.62 5.23
N SER A 94 6.86 7.37 4.86
CA SER A 94 7.68 7.09 3.69
C SER A 94 7.41 5.69 3.15
N TYR A 95 8.12 5.32 2.07
CA TYR A 95 8.12 3.97 1.49
C TYR A 95 9.26 3.08 2.01
N LYS A 96 9.93 3.45 3.11
CA LYS A 96 10.88 2.56 3.81
C LYS A 96 10.12 1.39 4.44
N LEU A 97 10.70 0.19 4.45
CA LEU A 97 10.03 -1.02 4.92
C LEU A 97 10.38 -1.31 6.40
N VAL A 98 10.01 -0.39 7.29
CA VAL A 98 10.26 -0.52 8.74
C VAL A 98 9.05 -0.05 9.52
N THR A 99 8.43 -0.95 10.29
CA THR A 99 7.21 -0.67 11.05
C THR A 99 7.22 -1.38 12.39
N ARG A 100 6.10 -1.33 13.12
CA ARG A 100 5.88 -2.13 14.33
C ARG A 100 6.00 -3.65 14.11
N SER A 101 5.76 -4.17 12.90
CA SER A 101 5.85 -5.61 12.64
C SER A 101 7.30 -6.12 12.55
N GLY A 102 8.34 -5.23 12.48
CA GLY A 102 9.75 -5.54 12.11
C GLY A 102 10.39 -4.63 11.02
N ASN A 103 11.47 -5.08 10.40
CA ASN A 103 12.23 -4.34 9.36
C ASN A 103 12.20 -5.03 7.97
N GLU A 104 12.94 -4.51 7.00
CA GLU A 104 12.96 -5.05 5.64
C GLU A 104 13.54 -6.46 5.56
N ASP A 105 14.54 -6.78 6.38
CA ASP A 105 15.13 -8.11 6.42
C ASP A 105 14.11 -9.13 6.97
N ASP A 106 13.34 -8.75 8.00
CA ASP A 106 12.26 -9.57 8.54
C ASP A 106 11.16 -9.82 7.48
N LEU A 107 10.80 -8.77 6.72
CA LEU A 107 9.84 -8.90 5.61
C LEU A 107 10.38 -9.83 4.51
N ARG A 108 11.65 -9.70 4.12
CA ARG A 108 12.30 -10.57 3.13
C ARG A 108 12.34 -12.02 3.59
N ASP A 109 12.68 -12.28 4.85
CA ASP A 109 12.67 -13.63 5.42
C ASP A 109 11.25 -14.23 5.37
N MET A 110 10.25 -13.47 5.81
CA MET A 110 8.85 -13.91 5.77
C MET A 110 8.38 -14.21 4.35
N VAL A 111 8.65 -13.33 3.37
CA VAL A 111 8.24 -13.57 1.96
C VAL A 111 8.88 -14.84 1.43
N LYS A 112 10.18 -15.03 1.69
CA LYS A 112 10.92 -16.22 1.25
C LYS A 112 10.34 -17.50 1.86
N ARG A 113 10.13 -17.54 3.18
CA ARG A 113 9.62 -18.72 3.90
C ARG A 113 8.19 -19.05 3.51
N CYS A 114 7.31 -18.06 3.43
CA CYS A 114 5.95 -18.25 2.96
C CYS A 114 5.89 -18.77 1.51
N ASN A 115 6.67 -18.19 0.60
CA ASN A 115 6.73 -18.66 -0.79
C ASN A 115 7.24 -20.11 -0.89
N ASN A 116 8.22 -20.50 -0.08
CA ASN A 116 8.69 -21.89 0.01
C ASN A 116 7.59 -22.83 0.51
N ALA A 117 6.77 -22.40 1.47
CA ALA A 117 5.58 -23.10 1.94
C ALA A 117 4.38 -23.06 0.95
N GLY A 118 4.56 -22.40 -0.21
CA GLY A 118 3.53 -22.24 -1.24
C GLY A 118 2.45 -21.22 -0.92
N VAL A 119 2.65 -20.38 0.10
CA VAL A 119 1.74 -19.34 0.57
C VAL A 119 2.21 -18.00 0.02
N ARG A 120 1.36 -17.30 -0.74
CA ARG A 120 1.69 -15.99 -1.33
C ARG A 120 1.50 -14.86 -0.33
N ILE A 121 2.16 -13.73 -0.58
CA ILE A 121 2.04 -12.53 0.24
C ILE A 121 1.38 -11.43 -0.59
N TYR A 122 0.36 -10.81 -0.02
CA TYR A 122 -0.32 -9.65 -0.56
C TYR A 122 -0.11 -8.48 0.38
N VAL A 123 0.45 -7.40 -0.15
CA VAL A 123 0.74 -6.19 0.62
C VAL A 123 -0.50 -5.29 0.67
N ASP A 124 -0.88 -4.82 1.86
CA ASP A 124 -1.77 -3.67 2.01
C ASP A 124 -1.00 -2.39 1.65
N ALA A 125 -1.34 -1.81 0.50
CA ALA A 125 -0.63 -0.68 -0.10
C ALA A 125 -1.41 0.62 0.06
N VAL A 126 -0.95 1.48 0.99
CA VAL A 126 -1.57 2.80 1.25
C VAL A 126 -0.89 3.86 0.39
N ILE A 127 -1.46 4.12 -0.79
CA ILE A 127 -0.86 5.02 -1.80
C ILE A 127 -1.71 6.25 -2.14
N ASN A 128 -2.91 6.36 -1.57
CA ASN A 128 -3.81 7.48 -1.84
C ASN A 128 -3.33 8.77 -1.16
N HIS A 129 -2.85 8.64 0.07
CA HIS A 129 -2.58 9.76 0.96
C HIS A 129 -1.33 9.51 1.80
N MET A 130 -0.88 10.56 2.47
CA MET A 130 0.09 10.49 3.56
C MET A 130 -0.61 10.72 4.91
N THR A 131 0.11 11.18 5.94
CA THR A 131 -0.49 11.43 7.26
C THR A 131 -1.58 12.52 7.24
N GLY A 132 -2.50 12.42 8.20
CA GLY A 132 -3.43 13.49 8.56
C GLY A 132 -2.82 14.41 9.61
N HIS A 133 -3.64 15.18 10.32
CA HIS A 133 -3.21 16.12 11.35
C HIS A 133 -2.79 15.44 12.67
N ILE A 134 -1.73 14.63 12.62
CA ILE A 134 -1.14 13.93 13.80
C ILE A 134 0.06 14.68 14.40
N GLY A 135 0.33 15.90 13.93
CA GLY A 135 1.51 16.70 14.31
C GLY A 135 2.76 16.34 13.51
N ALA A 136 3.69 17.29 13.42
CA ALA A 136 5.01 17.05 12.84
C ALA A 136 5.84 16.14 13.74
N GLY A 137 6.67 15.28 13.15
CA GLY A 137 7.44 14.31 13.91
C GLY A 137 8.25 13.36 13.04
N GLN A 138 8.50 12.17 13.57
CA GLN A 138 9.22 11.10 12.88
C GLN A 138 8.35 9.84 12.78
N GLY A 139 8.48 9.15 11.66
CA GLY A 139 7.83 7.85 11.44
C GLY A 139 8.55 6.70 12.15
N THR A 140 8.00 5.49 11.99
CA THR A 140 8.57 4.24 12.54
C THR A 140 10.00 3.93 12.08
N ALA A 141 10.50 4.56 11.00
CA ALA A 141 11.84 4.41 10.45
C ALA A 141 12.69 5.70 10.59
N GLY A 142 12.24 6.65 11.41
CA GLY A 142 12.95 7.89 11.71
C GLY A 142 12.88 8.98 10.63
N SER A 143 12.09 8.79 9.57
CA SER A 143 11.90 9.86 8.56
C SER A 143 11.08 11.00 9.14
N SER A 144 11.57 12.23 8.96
CA SER A 144 10.85 13.44 9.37
C SER A 144 9.66 13.72 8.45
N PHE A 145 8.58 14.21 9.04
CA PHE A 145 7.41 14.70 8.31
C PHE A 145 6.73 15.86 9.03
N ASP A 146 6.00 16.67 8.26
CA ASP A 146 5.11 17.73 8.74
C ASP A 146 3.81 17.70 7.93
N PRO A 147 2.66 17.32 8.51
CA PRO A 147 1.39 17.31 7.79
C PRO A 147 0.75 18.70 7.67
N GLY A 148 1.21 19.69 8.44
CA GLY A 148 0.70 21.08 8.38
C GLY A 148 1.26 21.85 7.19
N VAL A 149 2.51 21.57 6.83
CA VAL A 149 3.11 21.95 5.54
C VAL A 149 3.51 20.65 4.86
N PRO A 150 2.61 20.01 4.08
CA PRO A 150 2.68 18.60 3.70
C PRO A 150 4.04 18.23 3.10
N ARG A 151 4.96 17.81 3.99
CA ARG A 151 6.37 17.56 3.72
C ARG A 151 6.73 16.23 4.35
N TYR A 152 7.29 15.35 3.54
CA TYR A 152 7.60 13.97 3.90
C TYR A 152 8.99 13.63 3.39
N ASP A 153 10.02 13.89 4.20
CA ASP A 153 11.42 13.89 3.77
C ASP A 153 11.91 12.50 3.34
N GLY A 154 11.27 11.43 3.83
CA GLY A 154 11.61 10.05 3.51
C GLY A 154 11.29 9.60 2.08
N VAL A 155 10.49 10.36 1.31
CA VAL A 155 10.12 9.98 -0.08
C VAL A 155 10.97 10.64 -1.17
N PRO A 156 11.28 11.94 -1.20
CA PRO A 156 10.69 13.10 -0.53
C PRO A 156 9.42 13.63 -1.24
N TYR A 157 8.43 14.09 -0.48
CA TYR A 157 7.29 14.86 -1.01
C TYR A 157 7.21 16.25 -0.35
N GLY A 158 6.81 17.24 -1.14
CA GLY A 158 6.44 18.59 -0.71
C GLY A 158 5.00 18.93 -1.08
N PRO A 159 4.50 20.15 -0.72
CA PRO A 159 3.13 20.55 -0.98
C PRO A 159 2.67 20.44 -2.44
N GLU A 160 3.60 20.55 -3.39
CA GLU A 160 3.37 20.40 -4.83
C GLU A 160 3.05 18.96 -5.29
N ASN A 161 3.19 17.97 -4.41
CA ASN A 161 2.90 16.57 -4.70
C ASN A 161 1.52 16.13 -4.19
N PHE A 162 0.72 17.06 -3.65
CA PHE A 162 -0.61 16.81 -3.11
C PHE A 162 -1.67 17.54 -3.93
N ASN A 163 -2.90 17.02 -3.90
CA ASN A 163 -4.02 17.67 -4.58
C ASN A 163 -4.25 19.07 -4.00
N SER A 164 -4.18 20.05 -4.88
CA SER A 164 -4.30 21.46 -4.57
C SER A 164 -5.77 21.89 -4.44
N ARG A 165 -5.99 23.11 -3.94
CA ARG A 165 -7.33 23.68 -3.74
C ARG A 165 -8.15 23.83 -5.03
N ASP A 166 -7.50 23.91 -6.19
CA ASP A 166 -8.18 23.92 -7.49
C ASP A 166 -8.71 22.53 -7.90
N LYS A 167 -8.15 21.44 -7.33
CA LYS A 167 -8.61 20.06 -7.58
C LYS A 167 -9.66 19.60 -6.58
N CYS A 168 -9.61 20.09 -5.35
CA CYS A 168 -10.62 19.82 -4.32
C CYS A 168 -11.61 20.99 -4.19
N PRO A 169 -12.89 20.85 -4.63
CA PRO A 169 -13.83 21.96 -4.69
C PRO A 169 -14.46 22.34 -3.33
N THR A 170 -14.10 21.67 -2.23
CA THR A 170 -14.73 21.88 -0.92
C THR A 170 -14.08 23.00 -0.12
N GLY A 171 -14.89 23.65 0.74
CA GLY A 171 -14.42 24.71 1.62
C GLY A 171 -13.45 24.19 2.69
N SER A 172 -13.72 23.02 3.27
CA SER A 172 -12.82 22.38 4.24
C SER A 172 -11.52 21.89 3.57
N GLY A 173 -11.61 21.37 2.35
CA GLY A 173 -10.56 20.57 1.72
C GLY A 173 -10.74 19.07 1.92
N ASP A 174 -11.76 18.65 2.68
CA ASP A 174 -12.14 17.26 2.90
C ASP A 174 -13.28 16.83 1.97
N ILE A 175 -13.50 15.51 1.88
CA ILE A 175 -14.68 14.93 1.21
C ILE A 175 -15.93 15.23 2.04
N GLU A 176 -16.91 15.92 1.44
CA GLU A 176 -18.17 16.31 2.09
C GLU A 176 -19.39 15.65 1.44
N ASP A 177 -19.33 15.36 0.13
CA ASP A 177 -20.39 14.69 -0.62
C ASP A 177 -19.85 13.48 -1.41
N TYR A 178 -20.22 12.27 -0.98
CA TYR A 178 -19.84 11.02 -1.64
C TYR A 178 -20.51 10.79 -3.00
N ASN A 179 -21.51 11.60 -3.37
CA ASN A 179 -22.09 11.58 -4.72
C ASN A 179 -21.28 12.44 -5.71
N ASN A 180 -20.32 13.23 -5.23
CA ASN A 180 -19.45 14.03 -6.07
C ASN A 180 -18.11 13.28 -6.30
N PRO A 181 -17.89 12.69 -7.49
CA PRO A 181 -16.69 11.91 -7.76
C PRO A 181 -15.40 12.74 -7.77
N ASP A 182 -15.48 14.04 -8.03
CA ASP A 182 -14.30 14.92 -8.00
C ASP A 182 -13.84 15.14 -6.56
N GLN A 183 -14.78 15.30 -5.61
CA GLN A 183 -14.44 15.35 -4.19
C GLN A 183 -13.84 14.03 -3.72
N VAL A 184 -14.52 12.92 -4.02
CA VAL A 184 -14.13 11.57 -3.57
C VAL A 184 -12.70 11.19 -4.00
N ARG A 185 -12.20 11.75 -5.10
CA ARG A 185 -10.88 11.41 -5.65
C ARG A 185 -9.79 12.47 -5.40
N ASN A 186 -10.17 13.72 -5.15
CA ASN A 186 -9.20 14.83 -5.09
C ASN A 186 -9.22 15.60 -3.77
N CYS A 187 -10.17 15.33 -2.88
CA CYS A 187 -10.24 15.93 -1.55
C CYS A 187 -9.71 14.96 -0.49
N LYS A 188 -9.32 15.52 0.66
CA LYS A 188 -8.78 14.75 1.78
C LYS A 188 -9.84 13.82 2.37
N LEU A 189 -9.48 12.56 2.55
CA LEU A 189 -10.27 11.62 3.34
C LEU A 189 -9.98 11.89 4.82
N SER A 190 -10.91 12.50 5.55
CA SER A 190 -10.77 12.76 7.00
C SER A 190 -9.46 13.48 7.37
N GLY A 191 -9.06 14.48 6.58
CA GLY A 191 -7.86 15.28 6.80
C GLY A 191 -6.54 14.65 6.35
N LEU A 192 -6.56 13.43 5.80
CA LEU A 192 -5.37 12.76 5.27
C LEU A 192 -4.86 13.51 4.03
N ASN A 193 -3.60 13.93 4.02
CA ASN A 193 -3.03 14.69 2.91
C ASN A 193 -3.05 13.85 1.61
N ASP A 194 -3.88 14.27 0.66
CA ASP A 194 -4.25 13.52 -0.54
C ASP A 194 -3.23 13.73 -1.67
N LEU A 195 -2.59 12.65 -2.14
CA LEU A 195 -1.51 12.73 -3.13
C LEU A 195 -2.05 13.06 -4.53
N ASP A 196 -1.32 13.89 -5.28
CA ASP A 196 -1.64 14.14 -6.68
C ASP A 196 -1.15 12.99 -7.57
N LEU A 197 -1.96 11.94 -7.67
CA LEU A 197 -1.68 10.77 -8.51
C LEU A 197 -1.67 11.08 -10.01
N GLY A 198 -2.11 12.28 -10.42
CA GLY A 198 -1.96 12.76 -11.80
C GLY A 198 -0.52 13.16 -12.13
N GLN A 199 0.31 13.44 -11.12
CA GLN A 199 1.71 13.84 -11.32
C GLN A 199 2.59 12.62 -11.66
N GLU A 200 3.44 12.75 -12.68
CA GLU A 200 4.39 11.68 -13.05
C GLU A 200 5.37 11.37 -11.92
N TYR A 201 5.85 12.39 -11.22
CA TYR A 201 6.74 12.22 -10.06
C TYR A 201 6.14 11.33 -8.97
N VAL A 202 4.89 11.60 -8.56
CA VAL A 202 4.18 10.81 -7.54
C VAL A 202 3.99 9.37 -8.02
N ARG A 203 3.57 9.18 -9.28
CA ARG A 203 3.40 7.86 -9.89
C ARG A 203 4.70 7.05 -9.91
N ASN A 204 5.82 7.67 -10.25
CA ASN A 204 7.12 6.99 -10.28
C ASN A 204 7.57 6.58 -8.88
N LYS A 205 7.38 7.44 -7.86
CA LYS A 205 7.69 7.08 -6.47
C LYS A 205 6.88 5.89 -5.95
N ILE A 206 5.59 5.83 -6.30
CA ILE A 206 4.71 4.70 -5.95
C ILE A 206 5.13 3.44 -6.73
N ALA A 207 5.43 3.57 -8.02
CA ALA A 207 5.89 2.45 -8.83
C ALA A 207 7.22 1.87 -8.32
N ASP A 208 8.17 2.71 -7.90
CA ASP A 208 9.42 2.28 -7.27
C ASP A 208 9.18 1.50 -5.98
N TYR A 209 8.23 1.96 -5.15
CA TYR A 209 7.79 1.24 -3.95
C TYR A 209 7.22 -0.14 -4.29
N PHE A 210 6.31 -0.23 -5.26
CA PHE A 210 5.75 -1.50 -5.71
C PHE A 210 6.80 -2.44 -6.30
N ASN A 211 7.70 -1.94 -7.15
CA ASN A 211 8.77 -2.73 -7.74
C ASN A 211 9.75 -3.25 -6.69
N ARG A 212 10.04 -2.46 -5.64
CA ARG A 212 10.84 -2.93 -4.50
C ARG A 212 10.15 -4.09 -3.78
N LEU A 213 8.84 -4.00 -3.54
CA LEU A 213 8.07 -5.08 -2.91
C LEU A 213 7.99 -6.33 -3.77
N ILE A 214 7.82 -6.20 -5.09
CA ILE A 214 7.83 -7.31 -6.04
C ILE A 214 9.21 -7.98 -6.11
N GLY A 215 10.28 -7.20 -5.93
CA GLY A 215 11.66 -7.69 -5.88
C GLY A 215 12.10 -8.29 -4.54
N ILE A 216 11.19 -8.41 -3.57
CA ILE A 216 11.40 -9.16 -2.31
C ILE A 216 10.96 -10.60 -2.51
#